data_AF-A0A0K0FP33-F1
#
_entry.id   AF-A0A0K0FP33-F1
#
_cell.length_a   1.000
_cell.length_b   1.000
_cell.length_c   1.000
_cell.angle_alpha   90.00
_cell.angle_beta   90.00
_cell.angle_gamma   90.00
#
_symmetry.space_group_name_H-M   'P 1'
#
loop_
_entity.id
_entity.type
_entity.pdbx_description
1 polymer ?
#
loop_
_entity_poly.entity_id
_entity_poly.type
_entity_poly.pdbx_seq_one_letter_code
_entity_poly.pdbx_strand_id
1 'polypeptide(L)'
;MTSQLPNDISFTSLDLDRLISLYKDKSIKGKIQSEWEEKILNQLWSVIINCLTKEGSKRIPSEFLRLDYNGIKKVFVPPIVAAMNGVKLLKFIQKWYNYNTTNRMHLNDVLPIICLENINMRQLYAFTKASLRKFNDSKEYGKNEKKEECVKSGKLDDFQKFLIMLNLEILKITEEKKRLKEEKEKLNNTM
;
A
#
# COMPACT_ATOMS: atom_id res chain seq x y z
N MET A 1 -27.62 -11.97 27.08
CA MET A 1 -27.03 -10.88 27.87
C MET A 1 -25.52 -10.93 27.72
N THR A 2 -24.96 -9.77 27.40
CA THR A 2 -23.56 -9.35 27.36
C THR A 2 -22.67 -10.03 28.40
N SER A 3 -21.52 -10.58 27.96
CA SER A 3 -20.15 -10.04 28.22
C SER A 3 -19.56 -10.59 29.53
N GLN A 4 -18.28 -10.95 29.67
CA GLN A 4 -17.06 -10.39 29.10
C GLN A 4 -16.00 -11.50 29.03
N LEU A 5 -15.30 -11.60 27.90
CA LEU A 5 -13.93 -12.12 27.90
C LEU A 5 -13.09 -11.22 28.84
N PRO A 6 -12.15 -11.78 29.62
CA PRO A 6 -11.23 -10.97 30.41
C PRO A 6 -10.28 -10.22 29.47
N ASN A 7 -10.75 -9.09 28.94
CA ASN A 7 -9.93 -7.97 28.54
C ASN A 7 -9.58 -7.23 29.82
N ASP A 8 -8.40 -7.51 30.35
CA ASP A 8 -7.57 -6.55 31.07
C ASP A 8 -6.19 -7.16 31.27
N ILE A 9 -5.41 -7.22 30.18
CA ILE A 9 -3.95 -7.22 30.34
C ILE A 9 -3.58 -5.77 30.62
N SER A 10 -3.63 -5.38 31.89
CA SER A 10 -3.01 -4.14 32.31
C SER A 10 -1.52 -4.23 31.95
N PHE A 11 -1.05 -3.31 31.12
CA PHE A 11 0.37 -3.09 30.80
C PHE A 11 1.15 -2.55 32.02
N THR A 12 0.89 -3.09 33.21
CA THR A 12 1.60 -2.79 34.44
C THR A 12 2.85 -3.65 34.49
N SER A 13 3.90 -3.14 33.83
CA SER A 13 5.30 -3.27 34.25
C SER A 13 5.72 -4.61 34.84
N LEU A 14 5.78 -5.66 34.02
CA LEU A 14 6.78 -6.70 34.27
C LEU A 14 8.07 -6.22 33.60
N ASP A 15 8.87 -5.52 34.39
CA ASP A 15 10.20 -5.06 34.02
C ASP A 15 11.03 -6.28 33.55
N LEU A 16 11.27 -6.35 32.24
CA LEU A 16 11.93 -7.47 31.57
C LEU A 16 13.29 -7.74 32.23
N ASP A 17 13.99 -6.69 32.64
CA ASP A 17 15.27 -6.76 33.33
C ASP A 17 15.17 -7.46 34.69
N ARG A 18 14.02 -7.35 35.36
CA ARG A 18 13.74 -7.99 36.66
C ARG A 18 13.45 -9.49 36.50
N LEU A 19 12.69 -9.88 35.48
CA LEU A 19 12.49 -11.30 35.09
C LEU A 19 13.79 -11.96 34.65
N ILE A 20 14.60 -11.22 33.89
CA ILE A 20 15.90 -11.64 33.40
C ILE A 20 16.91 -11.78 34.55
N SER A 21 16.89 -10.88 35.55
CA SER A 21 17.79 -10.92 36.71
C SER A 21 17.57 -12.14 37.62
N LEU A 22 16.37 -12.72 37.60
CA LEU A 22 16.03 -13.93 38.35
C LEU A 22 16.68 -15.19 37.75
N TYR A 23 17.04 -15.16 36.47
CA TYR A 23 17.72 -16.25 35.79
C TYR A 23 19.20 -15.91 35.61
N LYS A 24 20.05 -16.47 36.47
CA LYS A 24 21.53 -16.34 36.40
C LYS A 24 22.16 -16.90 35.12
N ASP A 25 21.36 -17.50 34.23
CA ASP A 25 21.79 -18.12 32.99
C ASP A 25 21.53 -17.20 31.78
N LYS A 26 22.61 -16.76 31.12
CA LYS A 26 22.57 -15.89 29.94
C LYS A 26 21.85 -16.54 28.75
N SER A 27 21.81 -17.87 28.67
CA SER A 27 21.13 -18.58 27.57
C SER A 27 19.61 -18.49 27.68
N ILE A 28 19.07 -18.49 28.91
CA ILE A 28 17.64 -18.34 29.19
C ILE A 28 17.20 -16.89 28.95
N LYS A 29 18.03 -15.90 29.33
CA LYS A 29 17.80 -14.48 29.02
C LYS A 29 17.60 -14.26 27.52
N GLY A 30 18.51 -14.80 26.69
CA GLY A 30 18.44 -14.64 25.23
C GLY A 30 17.17 -15.24 24.62
N LYS A 31 16.77 -16.44 25.08
CA LYS A 31 15.54 -17.11 24.62
C LYS A 31 14.27 -16.38 25.03
N ILE A 32 14.18 -15.94 26.29
CA ILE A 32 13.02 -15.18 26.77
C ILE A 32 12.91 -13.87 26.00
N GLN A 33 14.02 -13.15 25.82
CA GLN A 33 14.02 -11.91 25.06
C GLN A 33 13.60 -12.14 23.61
N SER A 34 14.14 -13.15 22.92
CA SER A 34 13.76 -13.44 21.53
C SER A 34 12.29 -13.85 21.39
N GLU A 35 11.77 -14.69 22.29
CA GLU A 35 10.37 -15.12 22.27
C GLU A 35 9.41 -13.96 22.57
N TRP A 36 9.81 -13.05 23.47
CA TRP A 36 9.03 -11.84 23.77
C TRP A 36 9.03 -10.86 22.61
N GLU A 37 10.19 -10.62 22.00
CA GLU A 37 10.32 -9.80 20.79
C GLU A 37 9.46 -10.38 19.66
N GLU A 38 9.51 -11.70 19.45
CA GLU A 38 8.69 -12.39 18.45
C GLU A 38 7.19 -12.27 18.73
N LYS A 39 6.74 -12.48 19.97
CA LYS A 39 5.33 -12.32 20.35
C LYS A 39 4.82 -10.89 20.17
N ILE A 40 5.60 -9.90 20.59
CA ILE A 40 5.25 -8.48 20.41
C ILE A 40 5.18 -8.15 18.92
N LEU A 41 6.17 -8.60 18.14
CA LEU A 41 6.18 -8.41 16.68
C LEU A 41 4.95 -9.05 16.04
N ASN A 42 4.59 -10.27 16.40
CA ASN A 42 3.43 -10.97 15.85
C ASN A 42 2.09 -10.29 16.22
N GLN A 43 1.97 -9.75 17.44
CA GLN A 43 0.81 -8.96 17.85
C GLN A 43 0.74 -7.62 17.10
N LEU A 44 1.86 -6.91 16.97
CA LEU A 44 1.95 -5.68 16.18
C LEU A 44 1.62 -5.93 14.71
N TRP A 45 2.11 -7.03 14.13
CA TRP A 45 1.75 -7.46 12.78
C TRP A 45 0.25 -7.69 12.64
N SER A 46 -0.37 -8.39 13.60
CA SER A 46 -1.81 -8.63 13.60
C SER A 46 -2.61 -7.33 13.68
N VAL A 47 -2.17 -6.36 14.48
CA VAL A 47 -2.76 -5.01 14.56
C VAL A 47 -2.58 -4.25 13.24
N ILE A 48 -1.39 -4.30 12.63
CA ILE A 48 -1.11 -3.65 11.34
C ILE A 48 -2.01 -4.25 10.25
N ILE A 49 -2.09 -5.58 10.15
CA ILE A 49 -2.96 -6.28 9.19
C ILE A 49 -4.40 -5.81 9.40
N ASN A 50 -4.93 -5.91 10.61
CA ASN A 50 -6.29 -5.49 10.92
C ASN A 50 -6.54 -4.00 10.56
N CYS A 51 -5.59 -3.11 10.88
CA CYS A 51 -5.66 -1.70 10.51
C CYS A 51 -5.64 -1.47 8.99
N LEU A 52 -4.94 -2.31 8.23
CA LEU A 52 -4.84 -2.19 6.77
C LEU A 52 -6.03 -2.81 6.03
N THR A 53 -6.58 -3.92 6.55
CA THR A 53 -7.57 -4.78 5.87
C THR A 53 -9.00 -4.59 6.34
N LYS A 54 -9.25 -3.99 7.51
CA LYS A 54 -10.62 -3.80 8.02
C LYS A 54 -11.44 -2.87 7.12
N GLU A 55 -12.65 -3.32 6.75
CA GLU A 55 -13.66 -2.50 6.08
C GLU A 55 -13.91 -1.22 6.90
N GLY A 56 -13.70 -0.06 6.28
CA GLY A 56 -13.82 1.24 6.95
C GLY A 56 -12.50 1.84 7.46
N SER A 57 -11.37 1.11 7.40
CA SER A 57 -10.05 1.74 7.54
C SER A 57 -9.87 2.78 6.44
N LYS A 58 -9.96 4.06 6.79
CA LYS A 58 -9.89 5.15 5.80
C LYS A 58 -8.47 5.35 5.26
N ARG A 59 -7.41 5.01 6.02
CA ARG A 59 -6.04 5.47 5.73
C ARG A 59 -4.98 4.43 6.12
N ILE A 60 -3.92 4.35 5.32
CA ILE A 60 -2.66 3.71 5.71
C ILE A 60 -1.94 4.70 6.66
N PRO A 61 -1.36 4.25 7.78
CA PRO A 61 -0.65 5.12 8.71
C PRO A 61 0.45 5.95 8.03
N SER A 62 0.56 7.23 8.38
CA SER A 62 1.55 8.15 7.80
C SER A 62 2.99 7.80 8.15
N GLU A 63 3.18 7.11 9.27
CA GLU A 63 4.46 6.63 9.77
C GLU A 63 5.13 5.71 8.74
N PHE A 64 4.33 4.99 7.94
CA PHE A 64 4.84 4.07 6.93
C PHE A 64 5.51 4.81 5.76
N LEU A 65 5.30 6.12 5.62
CA LEU A 65 6.03 6.94 4.64
C LEU A 65 7.54 7.00 4.93
N ARG A 66 7.95 6.77 6.19
CA ARG A 66 9.36 6.77 6.61
C ARG A 66 10.10 5.47 6.29
N LEU A 67 9.39 4.42 5.90
CA LEU A 67 9.99 3.14 5.55
C LEU A 67 10.80 3.27 4.27
N ASP A 68 11.92 2.54 4.18
CA ASP A 68 12.63 2.34 2.92
C ASP A 68 11.93 1.29 2.05
N TYR A 69 12.44 1.04 0.83
CA TYR A 69 11.80 0.10 -0.08
C TYR A 69 11.73 -1.33 0.48
N ASN A 70 12.71 -1.73 1.31
CA ASN A 70 12.71 -3.01 2.01
C ASN A 70 11.60 -3.07 3.07
N GLY A 71 11.43 -2.00 3.85
CA GLY A 71 10.34 -1.87 4.81
C GLY A 71 8.98 -1.95 4.13
N ILE A 72 8.79 -1.28 3.00
CA ILE A 72 7.57 -1.38 2.19
C ILE A 72 7.31 -2.82 1.74
N LYS A 73 8.31 -3.53 1.20
CA LYS A 73 8.17 -4.94 0.78
C LYS A 73 7.83 -5.88 1.95
N LYS A 74 8.41 -5.64 3.14
CA LYS A 74 8.14 -6.44 4.33
C LYS A 74 6.75 -6.20 4.90
N VAL A 75 6.24 -4.97 4.80
CA VAL A 75 4.93 -4.59 5.32
C VAL A 75 3.79 -4.95 4.39
N PHE A 76 3.94 -4.71 3.09
CA PHE A 76 2.89 -4.95 2.10
C PHE A 76 3.13 -6.29 1.40
N VAL A 77 3.09 -7.38 2.18
CA VAL A 77 3.19 -8.75 1.64
C VAL A 77 1.90 -9.16 0.91
N PRO A 78 1.93 -10.18 0.03
CA PRO A 78 0.79 -10.55 -0.81
C PRO A 78 -0.54 -10.73 -0.05
N PRO A 79 -0.62 -11.38 1.14
CA PRO A 79 -1.88 -11.52 1.88
C PRO A 79 -2.48 -10.18 2.31
N ILE A 80 -1.63 -9.20 2.65
CA ILE A 80 -2.06 -7.87 3.08
C ILE A 80 -2.59 -7.09 1.89
N VAL A 81 -1.84 -7.07 0.78
CA VAL A 81 -2.24 -6.39 -0.46
C VAL A 81 -3.53 -7.00 -1.01
N ALA A 82 -3.66 -8.33 -0.95
CA ALA A 82 -4.85 -9.07 -1.37
C ALA A 82 -6.11 -8.73 -0.56
N ALA A 83 -5.97 -8.16 0.63
CA ALA A 83 -7.10 -7.72 1.45
C ALA A 83 -7.28 -6.19 1.44
N MET A 84 -6.46 -5.45 0.70
CA MET A 84 -6.51 -3.99 0.61
C MET A 84 -7.13 -3.51 -0.71
N ASN A 85 -7.83 -2.37 -0.66
CA ASN A 85 -8.20 -1.66 -1.88
C ASN A 85 -6.94 -1.21 -2.64
N GLY A 86 -6.77 -1.69 -3.88
CA GLY A 86 -5.56 -1.43 -4.66
C GLY A 86 -5.32 0.05 -4.96
N VAL A 87 -6.38 0.85 -5.14
CA VAL A 87 -6.25 2.31 -5.37
C VAL A 87 -5.83 3.06 -4.11
N LYS A 88 -6.23 2.58 -2.92
CA LYS A 88 -5.73 3.10 -1.64
C LYS A 88 -4.23 2.86 -1.50
N LEU A 89 -3.76 1.67 -1.84
CA LEU A 89 -2.34 1.34 -1.86
C LEU A 89 -1.58 2.21 -2.86
N LEU A 90 -2.07 2.36 -4.09
CA LEU A 90 -1.48 3.23 -5.11
C LEU A 90 -1.32 4.68 -4.64
N LYS A 91 -2.35 5.24 -3.98
CA LYS A 91 -2.28 6.59 -3.40
C LYS A 91 -1.21 6.69 -2.31
N PHE A 92 -1.01 5.65 -1.53
CA PHE A 92 0.06 5.61 -0.54
C PHE A 92 1.43 5.49 -1.20
N ILE A 93 1.60 4.60 -2.19
CA ILE A 93 2.86 4.48 -2.95
C ILE A 93 3.21 5.82 -3.61
N GLN A 94 2.23 6.56 -4.16
CA GLN A 94 2.48 7.91 -4.69
C GLN A 94 3.01 8.87 -3.63
N LYS A 95 2.44 8.83 -2.41
CA LYS A 95 2.91 9.68 -1.30
C LYS A 95 4.31 9.27 -0.85
N TRP A 96 4.56 7.97 -0.74
CA TRP A 96 5.86 7.41 -0.38
C TRP A 96 6.94 7.75 -1.42
N TYR A 97 6.63 7.60 -2.71
CA TYR A 97 7.48 8.01 -3.85
C TYR A 97 7.87 9.49 -3.78
N ASN A 98 6.96 10.35 -3.31
CA ASN A 98 7.20 11.78 -3.17
C ASN A 98 7.78 12.18 -1.80
N TYR A 99 7.92 11.25 -0.86
CA TYR A 99 8.34 11.55 0.52
C TYR A 99 9.84 11.85 0.61
N ASN A 100 10.68 11.13 -0.15
CA ASN A 100 12.11 11.41 -0.27
C ASN A 100 12.60 11.08 -1.69
N THR A 101 13.80 11.56 -2.05
CA THR A 101 14.38 11.35 -3.39
C THR A 101 14.83 9.91 -3.63
N THR A 102 15.34 9.22 -2.61
CA THR A 102 15.81 7.82 -2.69
C THR A 102 14.68 6.86 -3.08
N ASN A 103 13.46 7.09 -2.58
CA ASN A 103 12.27 6.29 -2.90
C ASN A 103 11.93 6.32 -4.39
N ARG A 104 12.28 7.40 -5.10
CA ARG A 104 12.05 7.51 -6.55
C ARG A 104 12.86 6.50 -7.34
N MET A 105 14.08 6.18 -6.87
CA MET A 105 14.96 5.19 -7.50
C MET A 105 14.41 3.77 -7.34
N HIS A 106 13.63 3.52 -6.29
CA HIS A 106 13.08 2.21 -5.94
C HIS A 106 11.62 2.03 -6.31
N LEU A 107 11.06 2.91 -7.16
CA LEU A 107 9.66 2.78 -7.56
C LEU A 107 9.43 1.41 -8.23
N ASN A 108 10.27 1.05 -9.19
CA ASN A 108 10.17 -0.23 -9.92
C ASN A 108 10.29 -1.46 -9.01
N ASP A 109 10.95 -1.34 -7.86
CA ASP A 109 11.04 -2.41 -6.87
C ASP A 109 9.74 -2.59 -6.09
N VAL A 110 8.97 -1.52 -5.90
CA VAL A 110 7.75 -1.48 -5.08
C VAL A 110 6.49 -1.75 -5.92
N LEU A 111 6.48 -1.34 -7.19
CA LEU A 111 5.34 -1.54 -8.09
C LEU A 111 4.83 -3.00 -8.19
N PRO A 112 5.68 -4.05 -8.20
CA PRO A 112 5.24 -5.44 -8.26
C PRO A 112 4.37 -5.89 -7.06
N ILE A 113 4.38 -5.13 -5.96
CA ILE A 113 3.55 -5.41 -4.78
C ILE A 113 2.06 -5.24 -5.10
N ILE A 114 1.71 -4.45 -6.13
CA ILE A 114 0.33 -4.09 -6.44
C ILE A 114 -0.45 -5.31 -6.97
N CYS A 115 -1.49 -5.71 -6.24
CA CYS A 115 -2.43 -6.75 -6.68
C CYS A 115 -3.50 -6.15 -7.59
N LEU A 116 -3.53 -6.59 -8.85
CA LEU A 116 -4.47 -6.10 -9.87
C LEU A 116 -5.93 -6.45 -9.55
N GLU A 117 -6.17 -7.61 -8.93
CA GLU A 117 -7.52 -8.13 -8.65
C GLU A 117 -8.34 -7.19 -7.74
N ASN A 118 -7.66 -6.44 -6.88
CA ASN A 118 -8.29 -5.53 -5.92
C ASN A 118 -8.37 -4.08 -6.40
N ILE A 119 -8.06 -3.83 -7.67
CA ILE A 119 -8.14 -2.50 -8.25
C ILE A 119 -9.52 -2.30 -8.87
N ASN A 120 -10.30 -1.39 -8.29
CA ASN A 120 -11.51 -0.90 -8.91
C ASN A 120 -11.14 0.06 -10.07
N MET A 121 -11.50 -0.31 -11.29
CA MET A 121 -11.14 0.46 -12.50
C MET A 121 -11.66 1.91 -12.47
N ARG A 122 -12.88 2.16 -11.98
CA ARG A 122 -13.43 3.53 -11.89
C ARG A 122 -12.60 4.38 -10.93
N GLN A 123 -12.19 3.82 -9.80
CA GLN A 123 -11.34 4.49 -8.82
C GLN A 123 -9.93 4.73 -9.38
N LEU A 124 -9.37 3.76 -10.11
CA LEU A 124 -8.06 3.90 -10.75
C LEU A 124 -8.06 5.01 -11.79
N TYR A 125 -9.06 5.02 -12.67
CA TYR A 125 -9.21 6.03 -13.71
C TYR A 125 -9.34 7.43 -13.10
N ALA A 126 -10.21 7.58 -12.10
CA ALA A 126 -10.39 8.86 -11.40
C ALA A 126 -9.10 9.34 -10.74
N PHE A 127 -8.35 8.42 -10.10
CA PHE A 127 -7.07 8.73 -9.48
C PHE A 127 -6.01 9.13 -10.51
N THR A 128 -5.91 8.39 -11.62
CA THR A 128 -4.96 8.65 -12.71
C THR A 128 -5.23 10.00 -13.35
N LYS A 129 -6.50 10.28 -13.66
CA LYS A 129 -6.94 11.59 -14.17
C LYS A 129 -6.59 12.73 -13.21
N ALA A 130 -6.78 12.54 -11.91
CA ALA A 130 -6.39 13.54 -10.90
C ALA A 130 -4.86 13.74 -10.83
N SER A 131 -4.08 12.66 -10.95
CA SER A 131 -2.62 12.71 -10.97
C SER A 131 -2.07 13.43 -12.18
N LEU A 132 -2.76 13.34 -13.33
CA LEU A 132 -2.41 14.05 -14.56
C LEU A 132 -2.90 15.51 -14.57
N ARG A 133 -4.02 15.83 -13.91
CA ARG A 133 -4.51 17.23 -13.83
C ARG A 133 -3.60 18.15 -13.03
N LYS A 134 -2.98 17.64 -11.96
CA LYS A 134 -1.97 18.40 -11.19
C LYS A 134 -0.78 18.89 -12.02
N PHE A 135 -0.53 18.30 -13.18
CA PHE A 135 0.47 18.75 -14.15
C PHE A 135 -0.01 19.93 -15.01
N ASN A 136 -1.32 20.06 -15.25
CA ASN A 136 -1.91 21.17 -16.01
C ASN A 136 -2.12 22.42 -15.14
N ASP A 137 -2.52 22.25 -13.87
CA ASP A 137 -2.83 23.37 -12.96
C ASP A 137 -1.58 24.08 -12.41
N SER A 138 -0.41 23.45 -12.48
CA SER A 138 0.89 24.10 -12.19
C SER A 138 1.31 25.17 -13.21
N LYS A 139 0.46 25.45 -14.23
CA LYS A 139 0.63 26.58 -15.16
C LYS A 139 -0.14 27.85 -14.73
N GLU A 140 -0.92 27.83 -13.65
CA GLU A 140 -1.79 28.97 -13.27
C GLU A 140 -1.33 29.80 -12.05
N TYR A 141 -0.22 29.46 -11.40
CA TYR A 141 0.40 30.33 -10.37
C TYR A 141 1.74 30.87 -10.86
N GLY A 142 1.65 31.79 -11.82
CA GLY A 142 2.80 32.45 -12.42
C GLY A 142 2.41 33.47 -13.49
N LYS A 143 1.30 34.20 -13.31
CA LYS A 143 1.08 35.44 -14.05
C LYS A 143 1.98 36.50 -13.44
N ASN A 144 3.19 36.61 -13.99
CA ASN A 144 3.83 37.86 -14.37
C ASN A 144 5.13 37.50 -15.08
N GLU A 145 5.07 37.53 -16.41
CA GLU A 145 6.02 38.21 -17.31
C GLU A 145 6.17 37.47 -18.64
N LYS A 146 5.76 38.22 -19.69
CA LYS A 146 6.20 38.17 -21.08
C LYS A 146 5.91 36.90 -21.89
N LYS A 147 5.20 37.15 -23.00
CA LYS A 147 5.10 36.28 -24.17
C LYS A 147 6.50 35.96 -24.67
N GLU A 148 6.87 34.70 -24.65
CA GLU A 148 7.89 34.12 -25.51
C GLU A 148 7.57 32.64 -25.73
N GLU A 149 7.94 32.17 -26.91
CA GLU A 149 7.60 30.89 -27.52
C GLU A 149 8.17 29.67 -26.76
N CYS A 150 7.84 28.49 -27.29
CA CYS A 150 8.28 27.16 -26.86
C CYS A 150 7.39 26.50 -25.79
N VAL A 151 6.32 25.85 -26.28
CA VAL A 151 5.54 24.86 -25.54
C VAL A 151 6.48 23.71 -25.13
N LYS A 152 7.13 23.86 -23.97
CA LYS A 152 7.84 22.76 -23.31
C LYS A 152 6.79 21.71 -22.96
N SER A 153 6.79 20.62 -23.73
CA SER A 153 6.14 19.36 -23.39
C SER A 153 6.73 18.87 -22.06
N GLY A 154 6.04 19.15 -20.96
CA GLY A 154 6.45 18.60 -19.66
C GLY A 154 6.37 17.08 -19.74
N LYS A 155 7.48 16.42 -19.44
CA LYS A 155 7.55 14.96 -19.47
C LYS A 155 6.76 14.39 -18.29
N LEU A 156 5.98 13.34 -18.55
CA LEU A 156 5.33 12.55 -17.49
C LEU A 156 6.41 11.99 -16.54
N ASP A 157 6.13 12.02 -15.24
CA ASP A 157 6.97 11.32 -14.27
C ASP A 157 6.76 9.80 -14.32
N ASP A 158 7.67 9.03 -13.73
CA ASP A 158 7.63 7.56 -13.84
C ASP A 158 6.43 6.95 -13.13
N PHE A 159 5.90 7.60 -12.09
CA PHE A 159 4.69 7.17 -11.41
C PHE A 159 3.45 7.40 -12.27
N GLN A 160 3.36 8.54 -12.95
CA GLN A 160 2.30 8.87 -13.90
C GLN A 160 2.31 7.91 -15.10
N LYS A 161 3.49 7.61 -15.65
CA LYS A 161 3.63 6.58 -16.71
C LYS A 161 3.13 5.23 -16.22
N PHE A 162 3.52 4.83 -15.01
CA PHE A 162 3.04 3.59 -14.39
C PHE A 162 1.51 3.56 -14.25
N LEU A 163 0.90 4.64 -13.73
CA LEU A 163 -0.56 4.71 -13.63
C LEU A 163 -1.24 4.53 -14.98
N ILE A 164 -0.71 5.16 -16.04
CA ILE A 164 -1.26 5.01 -17.39
C ILE A 164 -1.17 3.55 -17.86
N MET A 165 0.01 2.93 -17.74
CA MET A 165 0.20 1.51 -18.11
C MET A 165 -0.75 0.60 -17.32
N LEU A 166 -0.92 0.86 -16.03
CA LEU A 166 -1.81 0.08 -15.17
C LEU A 166 -3.29 0.19 -15.61
N ASN A 167 -3.74 1.36 -16.05
CA ASN A 167 -5.10 1.50 -16.60
C ASN A 167 -5.25 0.67 -17.89
N LEU A 168 -4.26 0.72 -18.78
CA LEU A 168 -4.29 -0.03 -20.04
C LEU A 168 -4.32 -1.54 -19.80
N GLU A 169 -3.52 -2.03 -18.85
CA GLU A 169 -3.47 -3.45 -18.51
C GLU A 169 -4.80 -3.94 -17.94
N ILE A 170 -5.40 -3.19 -17.02
CA ILE A 170 -6.71 -3.56 -16.45
C ILE A 170 -7.81 -3.51 -17.51
N LEU A 171 -7.77 -2.54 -18.44
CA LEU A 171 -8.70 -2.48 -19.57
C LEU A 171 -8.57 -3.72 -20.47
N LYS A 172 -7.34 -4.10 -20.83
CA LYS A 172 -7.06 -5.29 -21.63
C LYS A 172 -7.60 -6.55 -20.97
N ILE A 173 -7.31 -6.75 -19.68
CA ILE A 173 -7.83 -7.89 -18.89
C ILE A 173 -9.37 -7.88 -18.85
N THR A 174 -9.98 -6.69 -18.72
CA THR A 174 -11.44 -6.56 -18.67
C THR A 174 -12.09 -6.91 -20.01
N GLU A 175 -11.50 -6.47 -21.12
CA GLU A 175 -11.98 -6.76 -22.47
C GLU A 175 -11.85 -8.24 -22.80
N GLU A 176 -10.74 -8.87 -22.43
CA GLU A 176 -10.51 -10.30 -22.61
C GLU A 176 -11.52 -11.15 -21.82
N LYS A 177 -11.79 -10.78 -20.56
CA LYS A 177 -12.84 -11.42 -19.75
C LYS A 177 -14.23 -11.30 -20.39
N LYS A 178 -14.54 -10.15 -20.99
CA LYS A 178 -15.81 -9.92 -21.68
C LYS A 178 -15.95 -10.82 -22.91
N ARG A 179 -14.91 -10.88 -23.76
CA ARG A 179 -14.88 -11.76 -24.95
C ARG A 179 -15.10 -13.23 -24.60
N LEU A 180 -14.38 -13.74 -23.60
CA LEU A 180 -14.52 -15.13 -23.14
C LEU A 180 -15.92 -15.45 -22.61
N LYS A 181 -16.59 -14.47 -22.00
CA LYS A 181 -17.96 -14.64 -21.52
C LYS A 181 -18.95 -14.72 -22.68
N GLU A 182 -18.83 -13.84 -23.67
CA GLU A 182 -19.67 -13.85 -24.88
C GLU A 182 -19.48 -15.14 -25.69
N GLU A 183 -18.27 -15.67 -25.76
CA GLU A 183 -17.98 -16.96 -26.41
C GLU A 183 -18.65 -18.14 -25.68
N LYS A 184 -18.62 -18.15 -24.33
CA LYS A 184 -19.32 -19.16 -23.53
C LYS A 184 -20.85 -19.08 -23.67
N GLU A 185 -21.41 -17.88 -23.68
CA GLU A 185 -22.86 -17.68 -23.86
C GLU A 185 -23.32 -18.15 -25.24
N LYS A 186 -22.52 -17.94 -26.29
CA LYS A 186 -22.80 -18.48 -27.63
C LYS A 186 -22.77 -20.01 -27.65
N LEU A 187 -21.75 -20.63 -27.05
CA LEU A 187 -21.64 -22.09 -26.97
C LEU A 187 -22.83 -22.74 -26.26
N ASN A 188 -23.26 -22.17 -25.13
CA ASN A 188 -24.40 -22.69 -24.36
C ASN A 188 -25.76 -22.52 -25.06
N ASN A 189 -25.90 -21.54 -25.97
CA ASN A 189 -27.12 -21.35 -26.76
C ASN A 189 -27.14 -22.21 -28.04
N THR A 190 -26.05 -22.90 -28.36
CA THR A 190 -25.94 -23.77 -29.54
C THR A 190 -26.01 -25.26 -29.16
N MET A 191 -26.01 -25.60 -27.86
CA MET A 191 -26.31 -26.93 -27.31
C MET A 191 -27.77 -27.02 -26.86
#